data_AF-A0A0B2UFJ0-F1
#
_entry.id   AF-A0A0B2UFJ0-F1
#
_cell.length_a   1.000
_cell.length_b   1.000
_cell.length_c   1.000
_cell.angle_alpha   90.00
_cell.angle_beta   90.00
_cell.angle_gamma   90.00
#
_symmetry.space_group_name_H-M   'P 1'
#
loop_
_entity.id
_entity.type
_entity.pdbx_description
1 polymer ?
#
loop_
_entity_poly.entity_id
_entity_poly.type
_entity_poly.pdbx_seq_one_letter_code
_entity_poly.pdbx_strand_id
1 'polypeptide(L)'
;MPKLVDELLADYGTIPQKIGNFLMKKNESTSKSISSNTSLSNNQVINGLSFLIQRRFVRYFVYEKEVYYSLAKEMIYRRLLYSTYYCAVEDMFGPDITNRFVEILIAGFVEIECNTAAQDAIQSLVDEGIVCMLGKKEASLFSMGSRCIVKNASKCTDDENDVSVSKKNKVLNGKVFVMVDFDVLDSIVARNKMQRFIQRKYLRKSKDIYASILKCNLVTIDAVMGNLDQSICFDISRSDVISCIKYFCNSGLLKKSMDGSDMYFRDVDEERKILIIDCFCRILTNTNKHALRLFNMMIHHKELEDKDIALKSLICARSVKKALMMLHSNGFVNLKHLSSSESRPVLQWQVDIGRSSKIVGEKIRKVLGEILSSINIKWHVMRPDDEANADEVMQLKSLHNLSADLFVIGL
;
A
#
# COMPACT_ATOMS: atom_id res chain seq x y z
N MET A 1 -0.90 19.15 -3.15
CA MET A 1 -0.07 17.96 -3.42
C MET A 1 1.42 18.14 -3.10
N PRO A 2 2.15 19.12 -3.66
CA PRO A 2 3.61 19.20 -3.47
C PRO A 2 4.01 19.27 -1.99
N LYS A 3 3.13 19.84 -1.14
CA LYS A 3 3.34 19.96 0.30
C LYS A 3 3.66 18.64 1.02
N LEU A 4 2.93 17.53 0.77
CA LEU A 4 3.20 16.28 1.49
C LEU A 4 4.57 15.69 1.12
N VAL A 5 4.93 15.71 -0.17
CA VAL A 5 6.23 15.24 -0.64
C VAL A 5 7.35 16.12 -0.11
N ASP A 6 7.12 17.44 -0.08
CA ASP A 6 8.04 18.42 0.49
C ASP A 6 8.34 18.16 1.98
N GLU A 7 7.29 17.95 2.79
CA GLU A 7 7.45 17.60 4.21
C GLU A 7 8.18 16.27 4.41
N LEU A 8 7.86 15.24 3.62
CA LEU A 8 8.54 13.94 3.71
C LEU A 8 10.02 14.02 3.31
N LEU A 9 10.38 14.90 2.39
CA LEU A 9 11.78 15.10 2.01
C LEU A 9 12.53 15.99 3.02
N ALA A 10 11.82 16.84 3.78
CA ALA A 10 12.41 17.67 4.81
C ALA A 10 13.07 16.84 5.94
N ASP A 11 12.52 15.65 6.24
CA ASP A 11 13.10 14.66 7.17
C ASP A 11 14.55 14.29 6.84
N TYR A 12 14.95 14.45 5.58
CA TYR A 12 16.27 14.10 5.07
C TYR A 12 17.21 15.30 4.92
N GLY A 13 16.76 16.49 5.32
CA GLY A 13 17.52 17.73 5.30
C GLY A 13 17.27 18.60 4.07
N THR A 14 17.78 19.82 4.15
CA THR A 14 17.49 20.90 3.19
C THR A 14 18.00 20.63 1.79
N ILE A 15 19.13 19.93 1.64
CA ILE A 15 19.71 19.59 0.33
C ILE A 15 18.84 18.55 -0.40
N PRO A 16 18.55 17.35 0.16
CA PRO A 16 17.61 16.41 -0.45
C PRO A 16 16.24 17.00 -0.74
N GLN A 17 15.70 17.82 0.16
CA GLN A 17 14.42 18.54 -0.04
C GLN A 17 14.45 19.45 -1.26
N LYS A 18 15.46 20.32 -1.40
CA LYS A 18 15.60 21.22 -2.57
C LYS A 18 15.72 20.44 -3.88
N ILE A 19 16.53 19.39 -3.90
CA ILE A 19 16.71 18.54 -5.09
C ILE A 19 15.39 17.84 -5.45
N GLY A 20 14.74 17.20 -4.49
CA GLY A 20 13.49 16.48 -4.74
C GLY A 20 12.35 17.39 -5.17
N ASN A 21 12.23 18.58 -4.58
CA ASN A 21 11.26 19.60 -5.01
C ASN A 21 11.51 20.12 -6.42
N PHE A 22 12.78 20.28 -6.80
CA PHE A 22 13.14 20.64 -8.16
C PHE A 22 12.73 19.55 -9.15
N LEU A 23 13.10 18.29 -8.86
CA LEU A 23 12.75 17.14 -9.69
C LEU A 23 11.23 16.91 -9.78
N MET A 24 10.49 17.21 -8.72
CA MET A 24 9.03 17.14 -8.73
C MET A 24 8.40 18.14 -9.70
N LYS A 25 9.01 19.32 -9.88
CA LYS A 25 8.50 20.41 -10.74
C LYS A 25 8.92 20.26 -12.20
N LYS A 26 10.18 19.92 -12.45
CA LYS A 26 10.74 19.89 -13.82
C LYS A 26 10.66 18.52 -14.48
N ASN A 27 10.46 17.46 -13.68
CA ASN A 27 10.70 16.07 -14.08
C ASN A 27 12.15 15.90 -14.61
N GLU A 28 12.61 14.66 -14.75
CA GLU A 28 13.81 14.26 -15.53
C GLU A 28 14.85 15.37 -15.83
N SER A 29 15.86 15.51 -14.97
CA SER A 29 16.84 16.61 -15.10
C SER A 29 18.27 16.12 -14.87
N THR A 30 19.23 16.78 -15.51
CA THR A 30 20.67 16.51 -15.31
C THR A 30 21.19 17.19 -14.05
N SER A 31 22.32 16.72 -13.50
CA SER A 31 22.95 17.33 -12.33
C SER A 31 23.31 18.81 -12.53
N LYS A 32 23.75 19.18 -13.74
CA LYS A 32 24.03 20.57 -14.12
C LYS A 32 22.77 21.44 -14.04
N SER A 33 21.66 20.96 -14.59
CA SER A 33 20.37 21.66 -14.55
C SER A 33 19.86 21.82 -13.12
N ILE A 34 20.01 20.79 -12.28
CA ILE A 34 19.64 20.87 -10.86
C ILE A 34 20.48 21.94 -10.15
N SER A 35 21.81 21.95 -10.34
CA SER A 35 22.70 22.92 -9.70
C SER A 35 22.37 24.35 -10.10
N SER A 36 22.20 24.63 -11.39
CA SER A 36 21.92 25.98 -11.89
C SER A 36 20.59 26.56 -11.40
N ASN A 37 19.61 25.71 -11.07
CA ASN A 37 18.26 26.13 -10.70
C ASN A 37 17.95 26.06 -9.19
N THR A 38 18.81 25.44 -8.38
CA THR A 38 18.58 25.26 -6.93
C THR A 38 19.53 26.07 -6.05
N SER A 39 20.49 26.78 -6.66
CA SER A 39 21.58 27.49 -5.98
C SER A 39 22.44 26.56 -5.10
N LEU A 40 22.43 25.26 -5.39
CA LEU A 40 23.27 24.27 -4.74
C LEU A 40 24.58 24.13 -5.52
N SER A 41 25.70 24.04 -4.82
CA SER A 41 26.97 23.69 -5.45
C SER A 41 26.92 22.30 -6.08
N ASN A 42 27.75 22.06 -7.11
CA ASN A 42 27.83 20.75 -7.76
C ASN A 42 28.08 19.61 -6.75
N ASN A 43 28.94 19.82 -5.75
CA ASN A 43 29.22 18.83 -4.71
C ASN A 43 27.98 18.52 -3.84
N GLN A 44 27.20 19.55 -3.47
CA GLN A 44 25.94 19.35 -2.73
C GLN A 44 24.92 18.59 -3.57
N VAL A 45 24.82 18.89 -4.87
CA VAL A 45 23.92 18.17 -5.79
C VAL A 45 24.33 16.70 -5.92
N ILE A 46 25.62 16.42 -6.13
CA ILE A 46 26.13 15.04 -6.24
C ILE A 46 25.87 14.26 -4.95
N ASN A 47 26.24 14.82 -3.78
CA ASN A 47 26.04 14.15 -2.50
C ASN A 47 24.55 13.95 -2.19
N GLY A 48 23.71 14.95 -2.46
CA GLY A 48 22.27 14.87 -2.27
C GLY A 48 21.60 13.84 -3.19
N LEU A 49 22.00 13.79 -4.48
CA LEU A 49 21.53 12.78 -5.42
C LEU A 49 21.97 11.37 -5.01
N SER A 50 23.24 11.18 -4.64
CA SER A 50 23.74 9.90 -4.14
C SER A 50 22.94 9.41 -2.94
N PHE A 51 22.65 10.31 -1.99
CA PHE A 51 21.81 9.99 -0.83
C PHE A 51 20.36 9.64 -1.23
N LEU A 52 19.74 10.39 -2.13
CA LEU A 52 18.37 10.11 -2.59
C LEU A 52 18.26 8.82 -3.41
N ILE A 53 19.28 8.48 -4.19
CA ILE A 53 19.39 7.21 -4.92
C ILE A 53 19.53 6.06 -3.93
N GLN A 54 20.40 6.22 -2.92
CA GLN A 54 20.58 5.26 -1.84
C GLN A 54 19.26 4.95 -1.11
N ARG A 55 18.41 5.96 -0.89
CA ARG A 55 17.06 5.81 -0.32
C ARG A 55 15.99 5.43 -1.34
N ARG A 56 16.35 5.24 -2.62
CA ARG A 56 15.46 4.92 -3.76
C ARG A 56 14.39 5.97 -4.06
N PHE A 57 14.56 7.21 -3.59
CA PHE A 57 13.66 8.32 -3.90
C PHE A 57 13.94 8.93 -5.27
N VAL A 58 15.17 8.75 -5.78
CA VAL A 58 15.56 9.18 -7.12
C VAL A 58 15.99 7.98 -7.94
N ARG A 59 15.50 7.91 -9.18
CA ARG A 59 15.98 7.01 -10.23
C ARG A 59 16.84 7.83 -11.19
N TYR A 60 17.77 7.19 -11.88
CA TYR A 60 18.49 7.81 -12.97
C TYR A 60 18.39 6.98 -14.24
N PHE A 61 18.78 7.54 -15.37
CA PHE A 61 19.03 6.80 -16.61
C PHE A 61 20.03 7.58 -17.47
N VAL A 62 20.67 6.90 -18.42
CA VAL A 62 21.63 7.52 -19.33
C VAL A 62 20.95 7.72 -20.69
N TYR A 63 20.92 8.95 -21.18
CA TYR A 63 20.40 9.31 -22.49
C TYR A 63 21.39 10.26 -23.17
N GLU A 64 21.78 9.96 -24.41
CA GLU A 64 22.74 10.77 -25.19
C GLU A 64 24.04 11.11 -24.42
N LYS A 65 24.59 10.13 -23.67
CA LYS A 65 25.80 10.27 -22.81
C LYS A 65 25.62 11.20 -21.60
N GLU A 66 24.42 11.67 -21.31
CA GLU A 66 24.09 12.42 -20.10
C GLU A 66 23.26 11.58 -19.12
N VAL A 67 23.39 11.86 -17.82
CA VAL A 67 22.63 11.19 -16.76
C VAL A 67 21.46 12.08 -16.36
N TYR A 68 20.25 11.54 -16.51
CA TYR A 68 19.00 12.17 -16.12
C TYR A 68 18.48 11.57 -14.83
N TYR A 69 17.99 12.40 -13.93
CA TYR A 69 17.45 12.00 -12.62
C TYR A 69 15.95 12.28 -12.58
N SER A 70 15.17 11.33 -12.06
CA SER A 70 13.72 11.44 -11.89
C SER A 70 13.31 11.06 -10.47
N LEU A 71 12.30 11.75 -9.94
CA LEU A 71 11.78 11.49 -8.59
C LEU A 71 10.81 10.30 -8.62
N ALA A 72 11.08 9.27 -7.83
CA ALA A 72 10.19 8.14 -7.61
C ALA A 72 9.18 8.48 -6.48
N LYS A 73 8.10 9.18 -6.84
CA LYS A 73 7.09 9.68 -5.88
C LYS A 73 6.48 8.56 -5.03
N GLU A 74 6.27 7.40 -5.63
CA GLU A 74 5.72 6.22 -4.97
C GLU A 74 6.60 5.77 -3.80
N MET A 75 7.93 5.83 -3.97
CA MET A 75 8.90 5.47 -2.92
C MET A 75 8.89 6.47 -1.77
N ILE A 76 8.68 7.75 -2.06
CA ILE A 76 8.54 8.78 -1.02
C ILE A 76 7.26 8.53 -0.22
N TYR A 77 6.13 8.24 -0.88
CA TYR A 77 4.89 7.93 -0.17
C TYR A 77 4.99 6.65 0.67
N ARG A 78 5.77 5.65 0.24
CA ARG A 78 6.03 4.44 1.03
C ARG A 78 6.68 4.74 2.39
N ARG A 79 7.34 5.90 2.58
CA ARG A 79 7.86 6.35 3.88
C ARG A 79 6.78 6.42 4.96
N LEU A 80 5.56 6.79 4.59
CA LEU A 80 4.39 6.85 5.48
C LEU A 80 3.98 5.46 6.01
N LEU A 81 4.40 4.41 5.31
CA LEU A 81 4.01 3.03 5.59
C LEU A 81 5.06 2.26 6.39
N TYR A 82 6.19 2.87 6.73
CA TYR A 82 7.29 2.19 7.42
C TYR A 82 6.85 1.57 8.74
N SER A 83 6.01 2.27 9.52
CA SER A 83 5.44 1.71 10.76
C SER A 83 4.52 0.52 10.50
N THR A 84 3.81 0.51 9.37
CA THR A 84 2.95 -0.62 8.99
C THR A 84 3.77 -1.82 8.55
N TYR A 85 4.86 -1.60 7.80
CA TYR A 85 5.79 -2.66 7.43
C TYR A 85 6.52 -3.23 8.65
N TYR A 86 6.96 -2.36 9.57
CA TYR A 86 7.55 -2.76 10.85
C TYR A 86 6.66 -3.76 11.58
N CYS A 87 5.41 -3.40 11.86
CA CYS A 87 4.49 -4.29 12.57
C CYS A 87 4.22 -5.59 11.81
N ALA A 88 4.12 -5.53 10.47
CA ALA A 88 3.88 -6.73 9.66
C ALA A 88 5.05 -7.71 9.73
N VAL A 89 6.30 -7.23 9.72
CA VAL A 89 7.49 -8.06 9.85
C VAL A 89 7.67 -8.55 11.29
N GLU A 90 7.42 -7.70 12.29
CA GLU A 90 7.47 -8.08 13.71
C GLU A 90 6.48 -9.20 14.05
N ASP A 91 5.25 -9.10 13.54
CA ASP A 91 4.21 -10.12 13.70
C ASP A 91 4.64 -11.48 13.10
N MET A 92 5.52 -11.49 12.08
CA MET A 92 5.94 -12.70 11.36
C MET A 92 7.23 -13.31 11.89
N PHE A 93 8.22 -12.49 12.25
CA PHE A 93 9.59 -12.94 12.54
C PHE A 93 10.08 -12.57 13.94
N GLY A 94 9.29 -11.79 14.70
CA GLY A 94 9.69 -11.29 16.01
C GLY A 94 10.65 -10.09 15.96
N PRO A 95 11.02 -9.54 17.13
CA PRO A 95 11.71 -8.26 17.23
C PRO A 95 13.15 -8.28 16.69
N ASP A 96 13.88 -9.39 16.87
CA ASP A 96 15.31 -9.48 16.50
C ASP A 96 15.53 -9.35 14.99
N ILE A 97 14.75 -10.09 14.19
CA ILE A 97 14.79 -10.02 12.72
C ILE A 97 14.23 -8.67 12.25
N THR A 98 13.23 -8.13 12.94
CA THR A 98 12.62 -6.85 12.59
C THR A 98 13.60 -5.69 12.71
N ASN A 99 14.47 -5.68 13.73
CA ASN A 99 15.50 -4.65 13.87
C ASN A 99 16.43 -4.60 12.64
N ARG A 100 16.83 -5.77 12.13
CA ARG A 100 17.63 -5.86 10.89
C ARG A 100 16.84 -5.43 9.66
N PHE A 101 15.57 -5.81 9.58
CA PHE A 101 14.69 -5.33 8.51
C PHE A 101 14.58 -3.80 8.50
N VAL A 102 14.46 -3.16 9.67
CA VAL A 102 14.38 -1.69 9.80
C VAL A 102 15.65 -1.01 9.31
N GLU A 103 16.83 -1.56 9.62
CA GLU A 103 18.10 -1.06 9.10
C GLU A 103 18.08 -1.02 7.57
N ILE A 104 17.63 -2.10 6.92
CA ILE A 104 17.51 -2.18 5.45
C ILE A 104 16.43 -1.23 4.91
N LEU A 105 15.25 -1.21 5.53
CA LEU A 105 14.11 -0.38 5.14
C LEU A 105 14.46 1.12 5.17
N ILE A 106 15.19 1.54 6.21
CA ILE A 106 15.64 2.92 6.37
C ILE A 106 16.76 3.18 5.37
N ALA A 107 17.85 2.41 5.39
CA ALA A 107 19.04 2.69 4.58
C ALA A 107 18.82 2.57 3.06
N GLY A 108 17.85 1.77 2.63
CA GLY A 108 17.54 1.50 1.23
C GLY A 108 18.36 0.34 0.67
N PHE A 109 19.63 0.58 0.34
CA PHE A 109 20.58 -0.46 -0.05
C PHE A 109 21.56 -0.75 1.08
N VAL A 110 21.65 -1.98 1.56
CA VAL A 110 22.61 -2.34 2.61
C VAL A 110 23.59 -3.36 2.07
N GLU A 111 24.88 -3.13 2.30
CA GLU A 111 25.91 -4.11 2.01
C GLU A 111 26.01 -5.07 3.20
N ILE A 112 26.02 -6.37 2.93
CA ILE A 112 26.13 -7.41 3.95
C ILE A 112 27.38 -8.25 3.69
N GLU A 113 28.10 -8.54 4.77
CA GLU A 113 29.19 -9.50 4.78
C GLU A 113 28.69 -10.93 5.02
N CYS A 114 29.03 -11.85 4.12
CA CYS A 114 28.46 -13.20 4.02
C CYS A 114 28.89 -14.21 5.10
N ASN A 115 29.38 -13.77 6.26
CA ASN A 115 29.94 -14.66 7.29
C ASN A 115 29.50 -14.30 8.73
N THR A 116 28.37 -13.63 8.92
CA THR A 116 27.94 -13.14 10.24
C THR A 116 26.58 -13.72 10.63
N ALA A 117 26.30 -13.83 11.94
CA ALA A 117 24.97 -14.21 12.44
C ALA A 117 23.83 -13.29 11.95
N ALA A 118 24.17 -12.08 11.49
CA ALA A 118 23.21 -11.20 10.82
C ALA A 118 22.70 -11.78 9.49
N GLN A 119 23.45 -12.69 8.86
CA GLN A 119 23.04 -13.37 7.65
C GLN A 119 21.87 -14.31 7.87
N ASP A 120 21.82 -15.07 8.97
CA ASP A 120 20.74 -16.03 9.22
C ASP A 120 19.37 -15.31 9.35
N ALA A 121 19.37 -14.17 10.06
CA ALA A 121 18.21 -13.31 10.21
C ALA A 121 17.75 -12.72 8.85
N ILE A 122 18.70 -12.28 8.03
CA ILE A 122 18.40 -11.69 6.72
C ILE A 122 18.00 -12.76 5.71
N GLN A 123 18.57 -13.96 5.79
CA GLN A 123 18.22 -15.10 4.95
C GLN A 123 16.75 -15.46 5.14
N SER A 124 16.24 -15.45 6.37
CA SER A 124 14.80 -15.66 6.64
C SER A 124 13.91 -14.63 5.91
N LEU A 125 14.34 -13.37 5.84
CA LEU A 125 13.62 -12.32 5.08
C LEU A 125 13.74 -12.51 3.55
N VAL A 126 14.86 -13.06 3.08
CA VAL A 126 15.09 -13.36 1.67
C VAL A 126 14.27 -14.57 1.24
N ASP A 127 14.19 -15.61 2.07
CA ASP A 127 13.42 -16.83 1.79
C ASP A 127 11.93 -16.52 1.65
N GLU A 128 11.42 -15.56 2.42
CA GLU A 128 10.05 -15.04 2.32
C GLU A 128 9.87 -13.96 1.23
N GLY A 129 10.94 -13.61 0.52
CA GLY A 129 10.93 -12.63 -0.58
C GLY A 129 10.73 -11.18 -0.15
N ILE A 130 10.77 -10.88 1.15
CA ILE A 130 10.65 -9.51 1.68
C ILE A 130 11.89 -8.68 1.37
N VAL A 131 13.05 -9.34 1.29
CA VAL A 131 14.32 -8.73 0.94
C VAL A 131 14.88 -9.40 -0.32
N CYS A 132 15.29 -8.59 -1.29
CA CYS A 132 16.01 -9.07 -2.47
C CYS A 132 17.51 -8.96 -2.26
N MET A 133 18.25 -10.03 -2.59
CA MET A 133 19.69 -9.97 -2.77
C MET A 133 20.01 -9.47 -4.18
N LEU A 134 21.00 -8.57 -4.28
CA LEU A 134 21.47 -7.98 -5.52
C LEU A 134 22.97 -8.17 -5.68
N GLY A 135 23.38 -8.62 -6.86
CA GLY A 135 24.75 -8.48 -7.32
C GLY A 135 25.09 -7.02 -7.62
N LYS A 136 26.39 -6.69 -7.65
CA LYS A 136 26.88 -5.33 -7.95
C LYS A 136 26.31 -4.75 -9.26
N LYS A 137 26.21 -5.57 -10.31
CA LYS A 137 25.65 -5.15 -11.61
C LYS A 137 24.15 -4.87 -11.52
N GLU A 138 23.41 -5.68 -10.77
CA GLU A 138 21.96 -5.52 -10.62
C GLU A 138 21.60 -4.30 -9.79
N ALA A 139 22.37 -4.00 -8.73
CA ALA A 139 22.21 -2.78 -7.94
C ALA A 139 22.36 -1.51 -8.81
N SER A 140 23.29 -1.52 -9.77
CA SER A 140 23.42 -0.42 -10.73
C SER A 140 22.21 -0.32 -11.69
N LEU A 141 21.62 -1.45 -12.09
CA LEU A 141 20.46 -1.50 -12.99
C LEU A 141 19.15 -1.10 -12.30
N PHE A 142 18.97 -1.40 -11.02
CA PHE A 142 17.80 -0.95 -10.25
C PHE A 142 17.72 0.58 -10.15
N SER A 143 18.88 1.22 -10.20
CA SER A 143 18.95 2.66 -10.24
C SER A 143 18.58 3.23 -11.62
N MET A 144 18.59 2.41 -12.69
CA MET A 144 18.28 2.81 -14.07
C MET A 144 16.77 2.87 -14.42
N GLY A 145 15.87 2.66 -13.45
CA GLY A 145 14.42 2.81 -13.66
C GLY A 145 13.73 1.74 -14.52
N SER A 146 14.42 0.64 -14.82
CA SER A 146 13.86 -0.45 -15.64
C SER A 146 12.81 -1.26 -14.86
N ARG A 147 11.53 -1.12 -15.21
CA ARG A 147 10.39 -1.79 -14.54
C ARG A 147 10.32 -3.32 -14.74
N CYS A 148 11.30 -3.93 -15.43
CA CYS A 148 11.22 -5.33 -15.87
C CYS A 148 12.14 -6.32 -15.16
N ILE A 149 12.94 -5.91 -14.17
CA ILE A 149 14.00 -6.80 -13.65
C ILE A 149 13.45 -7.88 -12.70
N VAL A 150 12.43 -7.59 -11.89
CA VAL A 150 11.89 -8.56 -10.91
C VAL A 150 11.25 -9.78 -11.58
N LYS A 151 10.71 -9.63 -12.80
CA LYS A 151 10.19 -10.78 -13.58
C LYS A 151 11.29 -11.61 -14.24
N ASN A 152 12.51 -11.09 -14.38
CA ASN A 152 13.63 -11.83 -14.97
C ASN A 152 14.46 -12.56 -13.90
N ALA A 153 14.51 -12.04 -12.67
CA ALA A 153 15.12 -12.77 -11.55
C ALA A 153 14.34 -14.05 -11.19
N SER A 154 13.01 -14.04 -11.34
CA SER A 154 12.15 -15.22 -11.15
C SER A 154 11.89 -16.04 -12.42
N LYS A 155 12.33 -15.59 -13.60
CA LYS A 155 12.26 -16.37 -14.87
C LYS A 155 13.57 -17.04 -15.28
N CYS A 156 14.67 -16.84 -14.55
CA CYS A 156 15.87 -17.67 -14.70
C CYS A 156 15.69 -19.10 -14.13
N THR A 157 14.46 -19.55 -13.87
CA THR A 157 14.14 -20.90 -13.41
C THR A 157 13.47 -21.79 -14.45
N ASP A 158 12.94 -21.27 -15.57
CA ASP A 158 11.97 -22.05 -16.36
C ASP A 158 12.40 -22.42 -17.80
N ASP A 159 13.57 -21.97 -18.28
CA ASP A 159 14.09 -22.30 -19.62
C ASP A 159 15.45 -23.04 -19.60
N GLU A 160 15.64 -23.97 -18.66
CA GLU A 160 16.75 -24.95 -18.69
C GLU A 160 16.27 -26.36 -18.30
N ASN A 161 15.39 -26.93 -19.13
CA ASN A 161 15.17 -28.38 -19.15
C ASN A 161 16.32 -29.06 -19.89
N ASP A 162 17.45 -29.29 -19.20
CA ASP A 162 18.30 -30.50 -19.31
C ASP A 162 19.67 -30.31 -18.63
N VAL A 163 19.72 -30.00 -17.33
CA VAL A 163 20.84 -30.47 -16.46
C VAL A 163 20.32 -30.66 -15.03
N SER A 164 19.94 -31.89 -14.72
CA SER A 164 19.63 -32.35 -13.37
C SER A 164 20.89 -32.58 -12.54
N VAL A 165 21.54 -31.55 -12.00
CA VAL A 165 22.50 -31.71 -10.87
C VAL A 165 22.56 -30.43 -10.04
N SER A 166 21.95 -30.46 -8.85
CA SER A 166 22.19 -29.59 -7.68
C SER A 166 22.75 -28.17 -7.96
N LYS A 167 21.86 -27.16 -8.07
CA LYS A 167 22.23 -25.76 -7.80
C LYS A 167 22.47 -25.60 -6.29
N LYS A 168 23.56 -26.20 -5.79
CA LYS A 168 24.16 -25.81 -4.52
C LYS A 168 24.53 -24.34 -4.65
N ASN A 169 23.98 -23.52 -3.76
CA ASN A 169 24.38 -22.16 -3.45
C ASN A 169 25.90 -22.02 -3.65
N LYS A 170 26.30 -21.49 -4.81
CA LYS A 170 27.68 -21.14 -5.05
C LYS A 170 27.93 -19.98 -4.11
N VAL A 171 28.56 -20.27 -2.97
CA VAL A 171 28.91 -19.29 -1.94
C VAL A 171 29.60 -18.13 -2.66
N LEU A 172 28.85 -17.06 -2.85
CA LEU A 172 29.36 -15.82 -3.41
C LEU A 172 30.25 -15.25 -2.33
N ASN A 173 31.55 -15.57 -2.38
CA ASN A 173 32.60 -15.02 -1.52
C ASN A 173 32.84 -13.51 -1.83
N GLY A 174 31.77 -12.73 -1.98
CA GLY A 174 31.81 -11.33 -2.38
C GLY A 174 30.69 -10.54 -1.72
N LYS A 175 30.93 -9.24 -1.58
CA LYS A 175 29.97 -8.27 -1.04
C LYS A 175 28.62 -8.37 -1.76
N VAL A 176 27.56 -8.70 -1.03
CA VAL A 176 26.17 -8.75 -1.52
C VAL A 176 25.44 -7.51 -1.02
N PHE A 177 24.64 -6.90 -1.90
CA PHE A 177 23.74 -5.82 -1.50
C PHE A 177 22.35 -6.40 -1.28
N VAL A 178 21.64 -5.87 -0.31
CA VAL A 178 20.23 -6.18 -0.08
C VAL A 178 19.37 -4.95 -0.12
N MET A 179 18.10 -5.16 -0.46
CA MET A 179 17.08 -4.12 -0.47
C MET A 179 15.71 -4.72 -0.19
N VAL A 180 14.79 -3.90 0.32
CA VAL A 180 13.40 -4.30 0.54
C VAL A 180 12.64 -4.47 -0.78
N ASP A 181 11.95 -5.59 -0.94
CA ASP A 181 10.88 -5.78 -1.92
C ASP A 181 9.57 -5.25 -1.37
N PHE A 182 9.25 -4.03 -1.78
CA PHE A 182 8.02 -3.39 -1.33
C PHE A 182 6.76 -3.96 -1.98
N ASP A 183 6.84 -4.64 -3.12
CA ASP A 183 5.64 -5.20 -3.77
C ASP A 183 5.19 -6.45 -3.00
N VAL A 184 6.14 -7.24 -2.50
CA VAL A 184 5.88 -8.34 -1.56
C VAL A 184 5.33 -7.81 -0.24
N LEU A 185 5.93 -6.75 0.33
CA LEU A 185 5.42 -6.13 1.55
C LEU A 185 4.00 -5.55 1.38
N ASP A 186 3.74 -4.83 0.29
CA ASP A 186 2.42 -4.29 -0.01
C ASP A 186 1.38 -5.42 -0.07
N SER A 187 1.75 -6.55 -0.67
CA SER A 187 0.91 -7.76 -0.72
C SER A 187 0.66 -8.35 0.67
N ILE A 188 1.68 -8.44 1.53
CA ILE A 188 1.56 -8.90 2.92
C ILE A 188 0.64 -7.96 3.72
N VAL A 189 0.82 -6.64 3.62
CA VAL A 189 0.01 -5.66 4.33
C VAL A 189 -1.45 -5.70 3.85
N ALA A 190 -1.68 -5.78 2.53
CA ALA A 190 -3.03 -5.91 1.96
C ALA A 190 -3.72 -7.18 2.46
N ARG A 191 -3.01 -8.30 2.46
CA ARG A 191 -3.47 -9.58 3.00
C ARG A 191 -3.86 -9.48 4.48
N ASN A 192 -3.00 -8.91 5.31
CA ASN A 192 -3.24 -8.75 6.74
C ASN A 192 -4.48 -7.85 6.99
N LYS A 193 -4.64 -6.79 6.20
CA LYS A 193 -5.84 -5.94 6.26
C LYS A 193 -7.11 -6.69 5.86
N MET A 194 -7.06 -7.53 4.83
CA MET A 194 -8.19 -8.35 4.42
C MET A 194 -8.57 -9.38 5.48
N GLN A 195 -7.60 -10.05 6.08
CA GLN A 195 -7.85 -10.96 7.20
C GLN A 195 -8.48 -10.24 8.40
N ARG A 196 -7.99 -9.04 8.75
CA ARG A 196 -8.61 -8.20 9.81
C ARG A 196 -10.02 -7.74 9.45
N PHE A 197 -10.30 -7.45 8.17
CA PHE A 197 -11.66 -7.17 7.69
C PHE A 197 -12.56 -8.39 7.88
N ILE A 198 -12.13 -9.57 7.45
CA ILE A 198 -12.90 -10.81 7.57
C ILE A 198 -13.15 -11.15 9.04
N GLN A 199 -12.14 -11.03 9.90
CA GLN A 199 -12.28 -11.27 11.34
C GLN A 199 -13.29 -10.33 12.01
N ARG A 200 -13.42 -9.08 11.55
CA ARG A 200 -14.40 -8.12 12.09
C ARG A 200 -15.81 -8.35 11.56
N LYS A 201 -15.94 -8.79 10.30
CA LYS A 201 -17.23 -8.93 9.61
C LYS A 201 -17.86 -10.31 9.79
N TYR A 202 -17.05 -11.35 9.95
CA TYR A 202 -17.46 -12.75 10.04
C TYR A 202 -16.92 -13.38 11.33
N LEU A 203 -17.15 -14.69 11.50
CA LEU A 203 -16.65 -15.44 12.66
C LEU A 203 -15.13 -15.58 12.61
N ARG A 204 -14.48 -15.75 13.77
CA ARG A 204 -13.03 -15.97 13.89
C ARG A 204 -12.53 -17.08 12.96
N LYS A 205 -13.22 -18.23 12.91
CA LYS A 205 -12.91 -19.36 12.02
C LYS A 205 -12.81 -18.97 10.54
N SER A 206 -13.60 -17.97 10.10
CA SER A 206 -13.60 -17.49 8.72
C SER A 206 -12.27 -16.84 8.34
N LYS A 207 -11.58 -16.20 9.30
CA LYS A 207 -10.23 -15.64 9.07
C LYS A 207 -9.24 -16.75 8.74
N ASP A 208 -9.28 -17.84 9.49
CA ASP A 208 -8.34 -18.96 9.35
C ASP A 208 -8.62 -19.75 8.06
N ILE A 209 -9.89 -19.92 7.71
CA ILE A 209 -10.33 -20.46 6.42
C ILE A 209 -9.84 -19.57 5.28
N TYR A 210 -9.99 -18.25 5.39
CA TYR A 210 -9.48 -17.32 4.37
C TYR A 210 -7.94 -17.34 4.29
N ALA A 211 -7.23 -17.44 5.42
CA ALA A 211 -5.78 -17.61 5.43
C ALA A 211 -5.34 -18.87 4.66
N SER A 212 -6.10 -19.96 4.76
CA SER A 212 -5.86 -21.20 4.02
C SER A 212 -6.20 -21.07 2.53
N ILE A 213 -7.29 -20.35 2.20
CA ILE A 213 -7.62 -19.97 0.82
C ILE A 213 -6.47 -19.19 0.18
N LEU A 214 -5.78 -18.33 0.93
CA LEU A 214 -4.72 -17.52 0.38
C LEU A 214 -3.48 -18.31 -0.07
N LYS A 215 -3.30 -19.52 0.47
CA LYS A 215 -2.24 -20.48 0.10
C LYS A 215 -2.62 -21.33 -1.12
N CYS A 216 -3.87 -21.28 -1.57
CA CYS A 216 -4.36 -22.10 -2.68
C CYS A 216 -4.18 -21.36 -4.02
N ASN A 217 -3.61 -22.04 -5.01
CA ASN A 217 -3.61 -21.56 -6.41
C ASN A 217 -5.00 -21.70 -7.04
N LEU A 218 -5.67 -22.82 -6.75
CA LEU A 218 -7.05 -23.12 -7.13
C LEU A 218 -7.83 -23.42 -5.85
N VAL A 219 -8.90 -22.67 -5.61
CA VAL A 219 -9.64 -22.80 -4.35
C VAL A 219 -10.69 -23.91 -4.50
N THR A 220 -10.41 -25.06 -3.89
CA THR A 220 -11.38 -26.15 -3.71
C THR A 220 -11.56 -26.43 -2.22
N ILE A 221 -12.67 -27.05 -1.83
CA ILE A 221 -12.92 -27.37 -0.41
C ILE A 221 -11.78 -28.25 0.13
N ASP A 222 -11.34 -29.26 -0.64
CA ASP A 222 -10.27 -30.17 -0.23
C ASP A 222 -8.91 -29.47 -0.12
N ALA A 223 -8.57 -28.58 -1.06
CA ALA A 223 -7.33 -27.80 -0.99
C ALA A 223 -7.32 -26.86 0.23
N VAL A 224 -8.46 -26.23 0.54
CA VAL A 224 -8.59 -25.39 1.74
C VAL A 224 -8.44 -26.23 3.00
N MET A 225 -9.12 -27.38 3.08
CA MET A 225 -9.02 -28.29 4.22
C MET A 225 -7.59 -28.80 4.43
N GLY A 226 -6.88 -29.13 3.34
CA GLY A 226 -5.48 -29.59 3.41
C GLY A 226 -4.48 -28.52 3.85
N ASN A 227 -4.81 -27.24 3.65
CA ASN A 227 -3.96 -26.09 4.02
C ASN A 227 -4.27 -25.49 5.40
N LEU A 228 -5.32 -25.96 6.07
CA LEU A 228 -5.65 -25.53 7.43
C LEU A 228 -4.56 -25.98 8.39
N ASP A 229 -4.10 -25.04 9.22
CA ASP A 229 -3.12 -25.33 10.25
C ASP A 229 -3.77 -26.18 11.35
N GLN A 230 -3.44 -27.47 11.37
CA GLN A 230 -3.99 -28.44 12.31
C GLN A 230 -3.68 -28.06 13.77
N SER A 231 -2.59 -27.32 14.02
CA SER A 231 -2.22 -26.92 15.38
C SER A 231 -3.13 -25.84 15.98
N ILE A 232 -3.83 -25.08 15.12
CA ILE A 232 -4.68 -23.94 15.52
C ILE A 232 -6.16 -24.24 15.29
N CYS A 233 -6.50 -25.12 14.32
CA CYS A 233 -7.83 -25.21 13.74
C CYS A 233 -8.59 -26.53 14.02
N PHE A 234 -8.43 -27.14 15.20
CA PHE A 234 -9.08 -28.43 15.53
C PHE A 234 -10.61 -28.43 15.39
N ASP A 235 -11.27 -27.27 15.47
CA ASP A 235 -12.74 -27.15 15.44
C ASP A 235 -13.31 -26.76 14.07
N ILE A 236 -12.54 -26.75 12.98
CA ILE A 236 -13.04 -26.34 11.66
C ILE A 236 -13.48 -27.58 10.86
N SER A 237 -14.80 -27.73 10.72
CA SER A 237 -15.39 -28.83 9.94
C SER A 237 -15.45 -28.52 8.44
N ARG A 238 -15.57 -29.56 7.60
CA ARG A 238 -15.81 -29.40 6.16
C ARG A 238 -17.06 -28.55 5.87
N SER A 239 -18.12 -28.70 6.67
CA SER A 239 -19.34 -27.90 6.54
C SER A 239 -19.11 -26.41 6.84
N ASP A 240 -18.21 -26.08 7.76
CA ASP A 240 -17.82 -24.69 8.05
C ASP A 240 -17.13 -24.07 6.83
N VAL A 241 -16.21 -24.80 6.19
CA VAL A 241 -15.53 -24.35 4.97
C VAL A 241 -16.51 -24.13 3.83
N ILE A 242 -17.43 -25.07 3.58
CA ILE A 242 -18.48 -24.92 2.56
C ILE A 242 -19.31 -23.66 2.80
N SER A 243 -19.73 -23.45 4.05
CA SER A 243 -20.55 -22.29 4.42
C SER A 243 -19.78 -20.98 4.26
N CYS A 244 -18.51 -20.93 4.70
CA CYS A 244 -17.64 -19.77 4.54
C CYS A 244 -17.38 -19.43 3.07
N ILE A 245 -17.12 -20.42 2.22
CA ILE A 245 -16.94 -20.20 0.78
C ILE A 245 -18.21 -19.60 0.16
N LYS A 246 -19.40 -20.09 0.52
CA LYS A 246 -20.67 -19.50 0.08
C LYS A 246 -20.80 -18.03 0.51
N TYR A 247 -20.45 -17.71 1.76
CA TYR A 247 -20.45 -16.32 2.23
C TYR A 247 -19.47 -15.43 1.48
N PHE A 248 -18.26 -15.93 1.21
CA PHE A 248 -17.24 -15.20 0.45
C PHE A 248 -17.63 -14.99 -1.02
N CYS A 249 -18.34 -15.95 -1.63
CA CYS A 249 -18.94 -15.77 -2.96
C CYS A 249 -19.99 -14.65 -2.94
N ASN A 250 -20.91 -14.68 -1.96
CA ASN A 250 -21.96 -13.67 -1.84
C ASN A 250 -21.42 -12.27 -1.55
N SER A 251 -20.25 -12.16 -0.92
CA SER A 251 -19.59 -10.88 -0.67
C SER A 251 -18.67 -10.42 -1.79
N GLY A 252 -18.49 -11.21 -2.85
CA GLY A 252 -17.57 -10.91 -3.96
C GLY A 252 -16.09 -11.16 -3.68
N LEU A 253 -15.74 -11.80 -2.56
CA LEU A 253 -14.35 -12.18 -2.25
C LEU A 253 -13.88 -13.37 -3.09
N LEU A 254 -14.82 -14.24 -3.47
CA LEU A 254 -14.57 -15.38 -4.36
C LEU A 254 -15.56 -15.37 -5.52
N LYS A 255 -15.13 -15.89 -6.66
CA LYS A 255 -15.99 -16.18 -7.82
C LYS A 255 -16.00 -17.68 -8.07
N LYS A 256 -17.18 -18.26 -8.23
CA LYS A 256 -17.33 -19.66 -8.64
C LYS A 256 -16.98 -19.81 -10.12
N SER A 257 -16.32 -20.91 -10.48
CA SER A 257 -16.08 -21.27 -11.87
C SER A 257 -17.37 -21.46 -12.66
N MET A 258 -17.33 -21.12 -13.95
CA MET A 258 -18.48 -21.25 -14.86
C MET A 258 -18.67 -22.68 -15.39
N ASP A 259 -17.65 -23.53 -15.26
CA ASP A 259 -17.66 -24.93 -15.70
C ASP A 259 -18.54 -25.86 -14.85
N GLY A 260 -19.21 -25.32 -13.83
CA GLY A 260 -20.05 -26.07 -12.91
C GLY A 260 -19.28 -26.86 -11.85
N SER A 261 -17.95 -26.83 -11.88
CA SER A 261 -17.12 -27.45 -10.85
C SER A 261 -17.20 -26.66 -9.53
N ASP A 262 -16.93 -27.32 -8.41
CA ASP A 262 -16.77 -26.66 -7.11
C ASP A 262 -15.37 -26.04 -6.95
N MET A 263 -14.94 -25.35 -8.01
CA MET A 263 -13.73 -24.54 -8.05
C MET A 263 -14.07 -23.07 -7.91
N TYR A 264 -13.23 -22.36 -7.16
CA TYR A 264 -13.38 -20.94 -6.88
C TYR A 264 -12.06 -20.22 -7.17
N PHE A 265 -12.17 -18.94 -7.50
CA PHE A 265 -11.03 -18.07 -7.76
C PHE A 265 -11.16 -16.78 -6.96
N ARG A 266 -10.02 -16.25 -6.53
CA ARG A 266 -9.97 -14.91 -5.95
C ARG A 266 -9.93 -13.89 -7.07
N ASP A 267 -10.64 -12.78 -6.87
CA ASP A 267 -10.53 -11.62 -7.73
C ASP A 267 -9.86 -10.48 -6.93
N VAL A 268 -8.59 -10.23 -7.25
CA VAL A 268 -7.76 -9.24 -6.54
C VAL A 268 -8.36 -7.83 -6.68
N ASP A 269 -9.01 -7.51 -7.79
CA ASP A 269 -9.63 -6.21 -8.00
C ASP A 269 -10.89 -6.05 -7.14
N GLU A 270 -11.69 -7.10 -6.96
CA GLU A 270 -12.83 -7.09 -6.05
C GLU A 270 -12.39 -7.05 -4.57
N GLU A 271 -11.34 -7.80 -4.20
CA GLU A 271 -10.75 -7.73 -2.86
C GLU A 271 -10.29 -6.30 -2.54
N ARG A 272 -9.62 -5.64 -3.48
CA ARG A 272 -9.21 -4.23 -3.37
C ARG A 272 -10.43 -3.31 -3.21
N LYS A 273 -11.48 -3.46 -4.03
CA LYS A 273 -12.71 -2.66 -3.89
C LYS A 273 -13.36 -2.83 -2.52
N ILE A 274 -13.40 -4.06 -1.99
CA ILE A 274 -13.95 -4.36 -0.66
C ILE A 274 -13.15 -3.63 0.43
N LEU A 275 -11.82 -3.65 0.36
CA LEU A 275 -10.97 -2.92 1.31
C LEU A 275 -11.17 -1.41 1.22
N ILE A 276 -11.30 -0.85 0.02
CA ILE A 276 -11.59 0.58 -0.17
C ILE A 276 -12.94 0.95 0.44
N ILE A 277 -13.97 0.12 0.22
CA ILE A 277 -15.30 0.32 0.81
C ILE A 277 -15.23 0.26 2.34
N ASP A 278 -14.54 -0.73 2.92
CA ASP A 278 -14.33 -0.79 4.38
C ASP A 278 -13.63 0.47 4.92
N CYS A 279 -12.59 0.94 4.23
CA CYS A 279 -11.89 2.17 4.58
C CYS A 279 -12.83 3.38 4.57
N PHE A 280 -13.64 3.55 3.51
CA PHE A 280 -14.64 4.62 3.45
C PHE A 280 -15.67 4.51 4.56
N CYS A 281 -16.16 3.30 4.86
CA CYS A 281 -17.08 3.10 5.96
C CYS A 281 -16.47 3.51 7.30
N ARG A 282 -15.19 3.22 7.56
CA ARG A 282 -14.50 3.68 8.79
C ARG A 282 -14.41 5.21 8.85
N ILE A 283 -14.00 5.86 7.77
CA ILE A 283 -13.92 7.32 7.69
C ILE A 283 -15.30 7.95 7.96
N LEU A 284 -16.35 7.43 7.33
CA LEU A 284 -17.72 7.94 7.50
C LEU A 284 -18.30 7.64 8.89
N THR A 285 -17.93 6.52 9.51
CA THR A 285 -18.36 6.17 10.88
C THR A 285 -17.95 7.24 11.88
N ASN A 286 -16.72 7.77 11.74
CA ASN A 286 -16.19 8.82 12.62
C ASN A 286 -16.75 10.21 12.30
N THR A 287 -17.40 10.39 11.15
CA THR A 287 -17.84 11.70 10.68
C THR A 287 -19.36 11.89 10.79
N ASN A 288 -20.17 10.97 10.23
CA ASN A 288 -21.63 11.10 10.17
C ASN A 288 -22.33 9.76 9.88
N LYS A 289 -23.10 9.26 10.87
CA LYS A 289 -23.85 7.99 10.78
C LYS A 289 -24.91 7.98 9.65
N HIS A 290 -25.54 9.11 9.34
CA HIS A 290 -26.50 9.20 8.23
C HIS A 290 -25.77 9.09 6.89
N ALA A 291 -24.61 9.73 6.73
CA ALA A 291 -23.80 9.64 5.53
C ALA A 291 -23.33 8.19 5.29
N LEU A 292 -22.88 7.49 6.33
CA LEU A 292 -22.54 6.06 6.25
C LEU A 292 -23.72 5.22 5.75
N ARG A 293 -24.92 5.42 6.30
CA ARG A 293 -26.12 4.67 5.89
C ARG A 293 -26.48 4.93 4.43
N LEU A 294 -26.44 6.18 3.98
CA LEU A 294 -26.68 6.54 2.58
C LEU A 294 -25.63 5.94 1.65
N PHE A 295 -24.35 6.02 2.03
CA PHE A 295 -23.25 5.45 1.25
C PHE A 295 -23.42 3.92 1.07
N ASN A 296 -23.66 3.18 2.16
CA ASN A 296 -23.89 1.73 2.08
C ASN A 296 -25.09 1.37 1.20
N MET A 297 -26.19 2.12 1.32
CA MET A 297 -27.37 1.93 0.47
C MET A 297 -27.05 2.16 -1.02
N MET A 298 -26.28 3.19 -1.34
CA MET A 298 -25.90 3.51 -2.73
C MET A 298 -24.95 2.47 -3.33
N ILE A 299 -24.04 1.90 -2.55
CA ILE A 299 -23.19 0.78 -2.99
C ILE A 299 -24.03 -0.41 -3.47
N HIS A 300 -25.12 -0.72 -2.76
CA HIS A 300 -25.99 -1.84 -3.11
C HIS A 300 -26.90 -1.57 -4.31
N HIS A 301 -27.43 -0.34 -4.44
CA HIS A 301 -28.39 -0.01 -5.49
C HIS A 301 -27.77 0.60 -6.76
N LYS A 302 -26.46 0.89 -6.76
CA LYS A 302 -25.66 1.48 -7.84
C LYS A 302 -26.07 2.90 -8.25
N GLU A 303 -27.31 3.11 -8.69
CA GLU A 303 -27.86 4.40 -9.13
C GLU A 303 -29.19 4.66 -8.40
N LEU A 304 -29.35 5.85 -7.82
CA LEU A 304 -30.57 6.25 -7.08
C LEU A 304 -30.95 7.71 -7.31
N GLU A 305 -32.25 7.99 -7.46
CA GLU A 305 -32.79 9.36 -7.45
C GLU A 305 -33.06 9.86 -6.02
N ASP A 306 -33.17 11.18 -5.84
CA ASP A 306 -33.46 11.81 -4.55
C ASP A 306 -34.70 11.22 -3.86
N LYS A 307 -35.76 10.97 -4.64
CA LYS A 307 -37.03 10.40 -4.14
C LYS A 307 -36.83 9.00 -3.57
N ASP A 308 -36.01 8.18 -4.23
CA ASP A 308 -35.75 6.81 -3.82
C ASP A 308 -34.84 6.76 -2.60
N ILE A 309 -33.88 7.68 -2.50
CA ILE A 309 -32.97 7.79 -1.36
C ILE A 309 -33.75 8.10 -0.09
N ALA A 310 -34.68 9.07 -0.13
CA ALA A 310 -35.50 9.41 1.02
C ALA A 310 -36.35 8.22 1.49
N LEU A 311 -36.99 7.52 0.54
CA LEU A 311 -37.84 6.36 0.83
C LEU A 311 -37.05 5.17 1.38
N LYS A 312 -35.95 4.78 0.73
CA LYS A 312 -35.16 3.58 1.08
C LYS A 312 -34.29 3.78 2.31
N SER A 313 -33.81 5.00 2.54
CA SER A 313 -32.90 5.26 3.67
C SER A 313 -33.59 5.24 5.02
N LEU A 314 -34.91 5.50 5.08
CA LEU A 314 -35.65 5.73 6.33
C LEU A 314 -35.04 6.85 7.18
N ILE A 315 -34.42 7.85 6.53
CA ILE A 315 -33.86 9.05 7.16
C ILE A 315 -34.75 10.24 6.79
N CYS A 316 -34.96 11.17 7.73
CA CYS A 316 -35.74 12.37 7.43
C CYS A 316 -35.10 13.19 6.28
N ALA A 317 -35.93 13.76 5.41
CA ALA A 317 -35.49 14.41 4.18
C ALA A 317 -34.42 15.50 4.40
N ARG A 318 -34.52 16.27 5.50
CA ARG A 318 -33.53 17.30 5.87
C ARG A 318 -32.15 16.69 6.13
N SER A 319 -32.09 15.58 6.87
CA SER A 319 -30.84 14.87 7.17
C SER A 319 -30.28 14.14 5.95
N VAL A 320 -31.15 13.61 5.08
CA VAL A 320 -30.75 13.04 3.78
C VAL A 320 -30.01 14.08 2.95
N LYS A 321 -30.60 15.26 2.74
CA LYS A 321 -29.97 16.32 1.95
C LYS A 321 -28.62 16.76 2.53
N LYS A 322 -28.52 16.94 3.86
CA LYS A 322 -27.25 17.30 4.52
C LYS A 322 -26.19 16.21 4.32
N ALA A 323 -26.56 14.94 4.50
CA ALA A 323 -25.65 13.82 4.34
C ALA A 323 -25.21 13.61 2.88
N LEU A 324 -26.11 13.75 1.91
CA LEU A 324 -25.79 13.70 0.48
C LEU A 324 -24.81 14.80 0.08
N MET A 325 -25.07 16.04 0.48
CA MET A 325 -24.16 17.16 0.18
C MET A 325 -22.78 16.96 0.81
N MET A 326 -22.72 16.38 2.02
CA MET A 326 -21.45 15.99 2.64
C MET A 326 -20.73 14.92 1.82
N LEU A 327 -21.42 13.83 1.43
CA LEU A 327 -20.82 12.76 0.63
C LEU A 327 -20.30 13.29 -0.70
N HIS A 328 -21.08 14.15 -1.37
CA HIS A 328 -20.74 14.73 -2.66
C HIS A 328 -19.55 15.69 -2.56
N SER A 329 -19.58 16.64 -1.63
CA SER A 329 -18.48 17.58 -1.40
C SER A 329 -17.18 16.88 -0.96
N ASN A 330 -17.28 15.68 -0.40
CA ASN A 330 -16.14 14.83 -0.06
C ASN A 330 -15.74 13.81 -1.12
N GLY A 331 -16.45 13.75 -2.24
CA GLY A 331 -16.13 12.88 -3.37
C GLY A 331 -16.51 11.41 -3.18
N PHE A 332 -17.28 11.07 -2.15
CA PHE A 332 -17.77 9.69 -1.93
C PHE A 332 -18.87 9.29 -2.90
N VAL A 333 -19.64 10.25 -3.39
CA VAL A 333 -20.74 10.05 -4.34
C VAL A 333 -20.65 11.08 -5.46
N ASN A 334 -21.15 10.72 -6.63
CA ASN A 334 -21.21 11.61 -7.78
C ASN A 334 -22.66 11.78 -8.23
N LEU A 335 -22.98 13.00 -8.67
CA LEU A 335 -24.25 13.30 -9.32
C LEU A 335 -24.08 13.15 -10.83
N LYS A 336 -24.84 12.25 -11.43
CA LYS A 336 -24.86 11.98 -12.88
C LYS A 336 -26.12 12.61 -13.46
N HIS A 337 -25.92 13.35 -14.55
CA HIS A 337 -27.01 13.88 -15.36
C HIS A 337 -27.31 12.87 -16.46
N LEU A 338 -28.54 12.35 -16.47
CA LEU A 338 -29.03 11.62 -17.64
C LEU A 338 -29.54 12.64 -18.64
N SER A 339 -28.85 12.76 -19.77
CA SER A 339 -29.29 13.58 -20.90
C SER A 339 -30.47 12.89 -21.59
N SER A 340 -31.69 13.09 -21.08
CA SER A 340 -32.89 12.94 -21.90
C SER A 340 -33.12 14.24 -22.66
N SER A 341 -33.69 14.17 -23.86
CA SER A 341 -34.14 15.32 -24.66
C SER A 341 -35.29 16.10 -24.02
N GLU A 342 -35.55 15.88 -22.74
CA GLU A 342 -36.64 16.48 -21.98
C GLU A 342 -36.17 17.79 -21.33
N SER A 343 -37.13 18.69 -21.10
CA SER A 343 -36.89 20.03 -20.56
C SER A 343 -36.31 20.04 -19.12
N ARG A 344 -36.27 18.90 -18.42
CA ARG A 344 -35.75 18.79 -17.05
C ARG A 344 -34.87 17.54 -16.91
N PRO A 345 -33.56 17.68 -16.64
CA PRO A 345 -32.67 16.53 -16.51
C PRO A 345 -32.99 15.71 -15.25
N VAL A 346 -33.04 14.38 -15.40
CA VAL A 346 -33.11 13.46 -14.27
C VAL A 346 -31.72 13.35 -13.64
N LEU A 347 -31.66 13.62 -12.34
CA LEU A 347 -30.44 13.57 -11.54
C LEU A 347 -30.36 12.24 -10.80
N GLN A 348 -29.26 11.52 -10.98
CA GLN A 348 -29.01 10.25 -10.29
C GLN A 348 -27.71 10.31 -9.50
N TRP A 349 -27.77 9.81 -8.27
CA TRP A 349 -26.61 9.64 -7.41
C TRP A 349 -26.02 8.26 -7.62
N GLN A 350 -24.70 8.20 -7.78
CA GLN A 350 -23.96 6.96 -7.92
C GLN A 350 -22.67 6.98 -7.10
N VAL A 351 -22.21 5.80 -6.67
CA VAL A 351 -20.88 5.62 -6.11
C VAL A 351 -19.97 5.03 -7.18
N ASP A 352 -18.94 5.78 -7.55
CA ASP A 352 -17.85 5.29 -8.39
C ASP A 352 -16.61 5.13 -7.49
N ILE A 353 -16.32 3.90 -7.08
CA ILE A 353 -15.22 3.60 -6.15
C ILE A 353 -13.88 4.09 -6.69
N GLY A 354 -13.63 3.96 -8.00
CA GLY A 354 -12.36 4.36 -8.60
C GLY A 354 -12.17 5.87 -8.66
N ARG A 355 -13.25 6.62 -8.90
CA ARG A 355 -13.22 8.08 -8.81
C ARG A 355 -13.15 8.55 -7.35
N SER A 356 -13.95 7.95 -6.48
CA SER A 356 -13.99 8.30 -5.06
C SER A 356 -12.66 8.02 -4.37
N SER A 357 -11.98 6.92 -4.67
CA SER A 357 -10.66 6.61 -4.10
C SER A 357 -9.63 7.68 -4.44
N LYS A 358 -9.59 8.14 -5.69
CA LYS A 358 -8.72 9.24 -6.11
C LYS A 358 -9.02 10.53 -5.33
N ILE A 359 -10.28 10.97 -5.30
CA ILE A 359 -10.66 12.24 -4.66
C ILE A 359 -10.42 12.19 -3.14
N VAL A 360 -10.87 11.12 -2.47
CA VAL A 360 -10.69 10.96 -1.02
C VAL A 360 -9.21 10.80 -0.68
N GLY A 361 -8.46 10.04 -1.50
CA GLY A 361 -7.00 9.91 -1.38
C GLY A 361 -6.29 11.27 -1.44
N GLU A 362 -6.69 12.17 -2.33
CA GLU A 362 -6.13 13.53 -2.37
C GLU A 362 -6.40 14.32 -1.10
N LYS A 363 -7.62 14.22 -0.56
CA LYS A 363 -7.97 14.91 0.69
C LYS A 363 -7.13 14.38 1.85
N ILE A 364 -6.98 13.06 1.96
CA ILE A 364 -6.14 12.43 2.98
C ILE A 364 -4.69 12.91 2.85
N ARG A 365 -4.12 12.94 1.64
CA ARG A 365 -2.76 13.46 1.42
C ARG A 365 -2.61 14.92 1.87
N LYS A 366 -3.61 15.76 1.63
CA LYS A 366 -3.60 17.16 2.09
C LYS A 366 -3.53 17.23 3.62
N VAL A 367 -4.40 16.47 4.30
CA VAL A 367 -4.45 16.40 5.78
C VAL A 367 -3.14 15.84 6.34
N LEU A 368 -2.60 14.77 5.75
CA LEU A 368 -1.29 14.22 6.15
C LEU A 368 -0.17 15.25 6.03
N GLY A 369 -0.17 16.05 4.97
CA GLY A 369 0.81 17.13 4.81
C GLY A 369 0.67 18.23 5.87
N GLU A 370 -0.55 18.54 6.31
CA GLU A 370 -0.79 19.49 7.40
C GLU A 370 -0.34 18.94 8.77
N ILE A 371 -0.63 17.67 9.04
CA ILE A 371 -0.19 16.97 10.26
C ILE A 371 1.34 16.91 10.31
N LEU A 372 2.00 16.52 9.22
CA LEU A 372 3.47 16.46 9.18
C LEU A 372 4.12 17.84 9.36
N SER A 373 3.61 18.89 8.71
CA SER A 373 4.11 20.25 8.97
C SER A 373 4.03 20.61 10.46
N SER A 374 2.89 20.28 11.11
CA SER A 374 2.69 20.55 12.53
C SER A 374 3.70 19.80 13.40
N ILE A 375 3.92 18.51 13.12
CA ILE A 375 4.89 17.67 13.83
C ILE A 375 6.31 18.23 13.63
N ASN A 376 6.71 18.55 12.39
CA ASN A 376 8.02 19.06 12.06
C ASN A 376 8.33 20.40 12.76
N ILE A 377 7.36 21.32 12.79
CA ILE A 377 7.49 22.60 13.52
C ILE A 377 7.72 22.35 15.01
N LYS A 378 6.98 21.43 15.63
CA LYS A 378 7.12 21.12 17.05
C LYS A 378 8.46 20.45 17.36
N TRP A 379 8.89 19.47 16.56
CA TRP A 379 10.17 18.78 16.75
C TRP A 379 11.39 19.69 16.57
N HIS A 380 11.30 20.75 15.77
CA HIS A 380 12.36 21.75 15.70
C HIS A 380 12.49 22.61 16.97
N VAL A 381 11.45 22.65 17.80
CA VAL A 381 11.40 23.46 19.03
C VAL A 381 11.63 22.62 20.28
N MET A 382 11.27 21.33 20.25
CA MET A 382 11.43 20.40 21.37
C MET A 382 12.90 20.17 21.73
N ARG A 383 13.18 20.13 23.03
CA ARG A 383 14.45 19.67 23.56
C ARG A 383 14.45 18.13 23.65
N PRO A 384 15.61 17.48 23.60
CA PRO A 384 15.71 16.01 23.69
C PRO A 384 15.07 15.41 24.95
N ASP A 385 14.95 16.20 26.02
CA ASP A 385 14.43 15.76 27.32
C ASP A 385 12.92 15.99 27.50
N ASP A 386 12.25 16.60 26.52
CA ASP A 386 10.82 16.89 26.62
C ASP A 386 10.02 15.60 26.32
N GLU A 387 9.26 15.12 27.30
CA GLU A 387 8.33 14.01 27.09
C GLU A 387 7.24 14.40 26.07
N ALA A 388 6.93 13.46 25.16
CA ALA A 388 5.88 13.67 24.17
C ALA A 388 4.54 13.92 24.86
N ASN A 389 3.91 15.06 24.56
CA ASN A 389 2.62 15.39 25.15
C ASN A 389 1.48 14.56 24.53
N ALA A 390 0.33 14.49 25.21
CA ALA A 390 -0.81 13.71 24.75
C ALA A 390 -1.32 14.15 23.35
N ASP A 391 -1.18 15.43 22.99
CA ASP A 391 -1.56 15.94 21.68
C ASP A 391 -0.67 15.37 20.56
N GLU A 392 0.65 15.31 20.78
CA GLU A 392 1.60 14.72 19.83
C GLU A 392 1.35 13.23 19.61
N VAL A 393 1.09 12.48 20.68
CA VAL A 393 0.72 11.06 20.58
C VAL A 393 -0.57 10.90 19.76
N MET A 394 -1.55 11.79 19.95
CA MET A 394 -2.76 11.80 19.12
C MET A 394 -2.48 12.15 17.65
N GLN A 395 -1.61 13.13 17.38
CA GLN A 395 -1.21 13.50 16.01
C GLN A 395 -0.47 12.36 15.30
N LEU A 396 0.45 11.68 15.99
CA LEU A 396 1.17 10.52 15.46
C LEU A 396 0.22 9.34 15.19
N LYS A 397 -0.73 9.09 16.09
CA LYS A 397 -1.76 8.07 15.88
C LYS A 397 -2.65 8.41 14.69
N SER A 398 -3.03 9.68 14.53
CA SER A 398 -3.78 10.17 13.37
C SER A 398 -2.99 9.99 12.08
N LEU A 399 -1.70 10.36 12.08
CA LEU A 399 -0.77 10.16 10.96
C LEU A 399 -0.71 8.68 10.55
N HIS A 400 -0.51 7.78 11.51
CA HIS A 400 -0.45 6.34 11.26
C HIS A 400 -1.76 5.81 10.65
N ASN A 401 -2.91 6.15 11.24
CA ASN A 401 -4.22 5.70 10.75
C ASN A 401 -4.51 6.21 9.34
N LEU A 402 -4.28 7.51 9.09
CA LEU A 402 -4.51 8.11 7.78
C LEU A 402 -3.53 7.57 6.72
N SER A 403 -2.29 7.26 7.09
CA SER A 403 -1.33 6.62 6.20
C SER A 403 -1.78 5.21 5.82
N ALA A 404 -2.30 4.46 6.80
CA ALA A 404 -2.84 3.13 6.62
C ALA A 404 -4.13 3.13 5.76
N ASP A 405 -4.95 4.19 5.84
CA ASP A 405 -6.11 4.41 4.97
C ASP A 405 -5.68 4.83 3.55
N LEU A 406 -4.71 5.74 3.43
CA LEU A 406 -4.15 6.16 2.14
C LEU A 406 -3.57 4.99 1.37
N PHE A 407 -2.89 4.06 2.06
CA PHE A 407 -2.42 2.82 1.45
C PHE A 407 -3.57 2.03 0.83
N VAL A 408 -4.66 1.77 1.57
CA VAL A 408 -5.78 0.98 1.07
C VAL A 408 -6.48 1.66 -0.11
N ILE A 409 -6.59 2.98 -0.07
CA ILE A 409 -7.22 3.79 -1.12
C ILE A 409 -6.32 3.89 -2.37
N GLY A 410 -5.01 3.82 -2.18
CA GLY A 410 -3.99 3.94 -3.23
C GLY A 410 -3.53 2.62 -3.84
N LEU A 411 -3.59 1.51 -3.08
CA LEU A 411 -3.55 0.13 -3.57
C LEU A 411 -4.48 0.05 -4.75
#